data_AF-A0ABD5YTE1-F1
#
_entry.id   AF-A0ABD5YTE1-F1
#
_cell.length_a   1.000
_cell.length_b   1.000
_cell.length_c   1.000
_cell.angle_alpha   90.00
_cell.angle_beta   90.00
_cell.angle_gamma   90.00
#
_symmetry.space_group_name_H-M   'P 1'
#
loop_
_entity.id
_entity.type
_entity.pdbx_description
1 polymer ?
#
loop_
_entity_poly.entity_id
_entity_poly.type
_entity_poly.pdbx_seq_one_letter_code
_entity_poly.pdbx_strand_id
1 'polypeptide(L)'
;MRRTLILALICLLALAGCSSFAGEGSSAASTANKPITSTEATIESTSSPSLPSTATAPPGAEMPLGTTDRTERRAFVTRVIDGDTVKVEFAEGGTDTVELVGVDTPEMTPDTVRPGEYEGIPDNQAGRDHLSNWGQRVEQFAVDELTGASVRVIFDSETDRRDPNGHRLAYIYVGDVNFNRALLDGGYARVDDSLFSLREEFESTESHARSNDTGLWAFQD
;
A
#
# COMPACT_ATOMS: atom_id res chain seq x y z
N MET A 1 -32.20 17.06 60.59
CA MET A 1 -31.13 16.89 61.60
C MET A 1 -29.80 17.01 60.84
N ARG A 2 -29.12 18.17 60.89
CA ARG A 2 -27.84 18.39 61.61
C ARG A 2 -26.77 17.35 61.16
N ARG A 3 -25.64 17.67 60.52
CA ARG A 3 -24.73 18.84 60.68
C ARG A 3 -23.51 18.78 59.71
N THR A 4 -23.10 19.96 59.19
CA THR A 4 -21.72 20.49 58.91
C THR A 4 -20.76 19.72 57.98
N LEU A 5 -20.22 20.19 56.83
CA LEU A 5 -19.61 21.47 56.39
C LEU A 5 -18.25 21.77 57.06
N ILE A 6 -17.25 22.18 56.24
CA ILE A 6 -15.92 22.80 56.54
C ILE A 6 -14.72 21.82 56.41
N LEU A 7 -13.57 22.06 55.73
CA LEU A 7 -12.77 23.27 55.46
C LEU A 7 -11.91 23.09 54.17
N ALA A 8 -11.76 24.17 53.39
CA ALA A 8 -10.73 24.32 52.36
C ALA A 8 -9.35 24.59 53.00
N LEU A 9 -8.27 24.13 52.37
CA LEU A 9 -6.92 24.66 52.62
C LEU A 9 -6.19 24.88 51.29
N ILE A 10 -6.17 26.15 50.91
CA ILE A 10 -5.29 26.75 49.91
C ILE A 10 -3.89 26.82 50.51
N CYS A 11 -2.87 26.35 49.79
CA CYS A 11 -1.49 26.70 50.07
C CYS A 11 -0.85 27.24 48.80
N LEU A 12 -0.79 28.57 48.76
CA LEU A 12 -0.09 29.40 47.79
C LEU A 12 1.30 29.69 48.38
N LEU A 13 2.38 29.45 47.64
CA LEU A 13 3.66 30.12 47.88
C LEU A 13 4.48 30.17 46.58
N ALA A 14 4.68 31.41 46.13
CA ALA A 14 5.48 31.83 45.00
C ALA A 14 6.96 32.02 45.40
N LEU A 15 7.86 31.93 44.41
CA LEU A 15 9.16 32.63 44.28
C LEU A 15 9.61 32.41 42.81
N ALA A 16 9.47 33.40 41.93
CA ALA A 16 10.45 34.46 41.61
C ALA A 16 11.66 33.97 40.78
N GLY A 17 11.75 34.43 39.53
CA GLY A 17 12.92 34.24 38.67
C GLY A 17 12.76 34.92 37.30
N CYS A 18 13.10 36.21 37.24
CA CYS A 18 13.17 37.03 36.03
C CYS A 18 14.35 36.63 35.14
N SER A 19 14.20 36.78 33.81
CA SER A 19 15.20 37.38 32.91
C SER A 19 14.58 37.67 31.54
N SER A 20 14.50 38.95 31.22
CA SER A 20 14.09 39.51 29.94
C SER A 20 15.13 39.24 28.84
N PHE A 21 14.66 39.06 27.60
CA PHE A 21 15.36 39.67 26.46
C PHE A 21 14.34 40.10 25.41
N ALA A 22 14.22 41.42 25.26
CA ALA A 22 13.50 42.07 24.18
C ALA A 22 14.45 42.20 22.98
N GLY A 23 13.95 41.91 21.78
CA GLY A 23 14.60 42.18 20.51
C GLY A 23 13.55 42.58 19.49
N GLU A 24 13.31 43.89 19.40
CA GLU A 24 12.60 44.54 18.29
C GLU A 24 13.47 44.60 17.03
N GLY A 25 12.79 44.69 15.87
CA GLY A 25 13.34 45.20 14.61
C GLY A 25 13.46 44.13 13.52
N SER A 26 13.18 44.38 12.25
CA SER A 26 12.57 45.50 11.54
C SER A 26 12.36 45.03 10.10
N SER A 27 11.22 45.42 9.54
CA SER A 27 10.95 45.75 8.13
C SER A 27 12.16 45.77 7.17
N ALA A 28 12.03 45.11 6.01
CA ALA A 28 11.91 45.77 4.70
C ALA A 28 12.01 44.77 3.52
N ALA A 29 11.19 45.04 2.51
CA ALA A 29 11.17 44.40 1.20
C ALA A 29 12.44 44.68 0.38
N SER A 30 12.81 43.75 -0.53
CA SER A 30 13.47 44.10 -1.79
C SER A 30 13.38 42.98 -2.85
N THR A 31 12.52 43.22 -3.84
CA THR A 31 12.70 43.04 -5.29
C THR A 31 13.98 42.37 -5.80
N ALA A 32 13.85 41.35 -6.67
CA ALA A 32 14.33 41.40 -8.07
C ALA A 32 14.18 40.05 -8.82
N ASN A 33 13.49 40.12 -9.96
CA ASN A 33 13.47 39.16 -11.06
C ASN A 33 14.87 38.85 -11.62
N LYS A 34 15.10 37.61 -12.07
CA LYS A 34 15.37 37.32 -13.50
C LYS A 34 15.28 35.81 -13.81
N PRO A 35 14.81 35.42 -15.01
CA PRO A 35 14.70 34.04 -15.44
C PRO A 35 16.01 33.54 -16.06
N ILE A 36 16.27 32.24 -15.98
CA ILE A 36 17.37 31.60 -16.70
C ILE A 36 16.78 30.60 -17.70
N THR A 37 16.89 31.01 -18.96
CA THR A 37 16.75 30.24 -20.18
C THR A 37 17.95 29.30 -20.35
N SER A 38 17.69 28.04 -20.72
CA SER A 38 18.66 27.11 -21.32
C SER A 38 17.94 26.50 -22.52
N THR A 39 17.99 27.12 -23.72
CA THR A 39 19.01 26.96 -24.77
C THR A 39 19.35 25.50 -25.10
N GLU A 40 18.63 25.05 -26.12
CA GLU A 40 18.86 23.95 -27.04
C GLU A 40 20.27 23.99 -27.66
N ALA A 41 20.94 22.84 -27.70
CA ALA A 41 22.20 22.66 -28.42
C ALA A 41 22.15 21.38 -29.27
N THR A 42 21.92 21.58 -30.55
CA THR A 42 22.20 20.68 -31.67
C THR A 42 23.70 20.43 -31.80
N ILE A 43 24.12 19.16 -31.92
CA ILE A 43 25.43 18.80 -32.50
C ILE A 43 25.22 17.65 -33.49
N GLU A 44 25.56 17.93 -34.74
CA GLU A 44 25.66 17.00 -35.85
C GLU A 44 27.03 16.29 -35.90
N SER A 45 27.00 15.07 -36.46
CA SER A 45 28.04 14.42 -37.27
C SER A 45 29.30 13.85 -36.59
N THR A 46 29.52 12.52 -36.72
CA THR A 46 30.41 11.92 -37.74
C THR A 46 30.61 10.40 -37.59
N SER A 47 30.51 9.72 -38.75
CA SER A 47 31.21 8.51 -39.21
C SER A 47 31.11 7.14 -38.50
N SER A 48 30.64 6.19 -39.32
CA SER A 48 30.64 4.72 -39.22
C SER A 48 32.05 4.09 -39.24
N PRO A 49 32.20 2.84 -38.75
CA PRO A 49 32.56 1.79 -39.70
C PRO A 49 31.68 0.54 -39.60
N SER A 50 31.36 0.00 -40.77
CA SER A 50 30.62 -1.23 -41.01
C SER A 50 31.43 -2.49 -40.66
N LEU A 51 30.78 -3.46 -40.01
CA LEU A 51 31.16 -4.88 -40.02
C LEU A 51 30.07 -5.69 -40.73
N PRO A 52 30.41 -6.66 -41.60
CA PRO A 52 29.42 -7.52 -42.21
C PRO A 52 29.10 -8.66 -41.25
N SER A 53 27.82 -8.94 -41.02
CA SER A 53 27.42 -10.25 -40.48
C SER A 53 26.10 -10.66 -41.12
N THR A 54 26.25 -11.36 -42.24
CA THR A 54 25.20 -12.18 -42.83
C THR A 54 25.01 -13.39 -41.93
N ALA A 55 23.94 -13.41 -41.16
CA ALA A 55 23.42 -14.64 -40.55
C ALA A 55 21.90 -14.63 -40.69
N THR A 56 21.44 -15.28 -41.76
CA THR A 56 20.06 -15.70 -41.96
C THR A 56 19.61 -16.51 -40.75
N ALA A 57 18.74 -15.94 -39.91
CA ALA A 57 18.01 -16.69 -38.90
C ALA A 57 16.83 -17.42 -39.56
N PRO A 58 16.61 -18.72 -39.29
CA PRO A 58 15.43 -19.42 -39.80
C PRO A 58 14.16 -18.91 -39.08
N PRO A 59 13.01 -18.85 -39.78
CA PRO A 59 11.74 -18.56 -39.16
C PRO A 59 11.21 -19.82 -38.47
N GLY A 60 10.79 -19.70 -37.21
CA GLY A 60 10.08 -20.76 -36.50
C GLY A 60 10.89 -21.46 -35.42
N ALA A 61 11.01 -20.81 -34.28
CA ALA A 61 11.08 -21.49 -32.99
C ALA A 61 10.45 -20.53 -31.97
N GLU A 62 9.15 -20.67 -31.75
CA GLU A 62 8.54 -20.23 -30.50
C GLU A 62 9.31 -20.94 -29.38
N MET A 63 10.18 -20.18 -28.71
CA MET A 63 10.87 -20.65 -27.52
C MET A 63 9.80 -20.94 -26.47
N PRO A 64 9.70 -22.16 -25.93
CA PRO A 64 8.90 -22.37 -24.74
C PRO A 64 9.62 -21.59 -23.63
N LEU A 65 9.04 -20.48 -23.19
CA LEU A 65 9.38 -19.87 -21.91
C LEU A 65 9.20 -20.97 -20.86
N GLY A 66 10.31 -21.53 -20.40
CA GLY A 66 10.32 -22.73 -19.59
C GLY A 66 9.42 -22.58 -18.37
N THR A 67 8.48 -23.52 -18.24
CA THR A 67 7.73 -23.83 -17.01
C THR A 67 8.71 -24.28 -15.93
N THR A 68 9.47 -23.32 -15.41
CA THR A 68 10.23 -23.53 -14.19
C THR A 68 9.27 -23.14 -13.09
N ASP A 69 8.90 -24.10 -12.26
CA ASP A 69 8.07 -23.93 -11.07
C ASP A 69 8.83 -23.07 -10.04
N ARG A 70 9.01 -21.79 -10.36
CA ARG A 70 9.65 -20.83 -9.48
C ARG A 70 8.63 -20.47 -8.42
N THR A 71 9.03 -20.62 -7.16
CA THR A 71 8.29 -20.15 -6.00
C THR A 71 8.35 -18.63 -5.86
N GLU A 72 9.34 -17.97 -6.49
CA GLU A 72 9.50 -16.52 -6.49
C GLU A 72 9.86 -15.99 -7.88
N ARG A 73 9.29 -14.84 -8.26
CA ARG A 73 9.63 -14.10 -9.49
C ARG A 73 9.74 -12.60 -9.19
N ARG A 74 10.63 -11.90 -9.90
CA ARG A 74 10.72 -10.43 -9.83
C ARG A 74 9.79 -9.78 -10.86
N ALA A 75 9.15 -8.69 -10.48
CA ALA A 75 8.24 -7.94 -11.34
C ALA A 75 8.23 -6.45 -11.03
N PHE A 76 7.65 -5.67 -11.94
CA PHE A 76 7.27 -4.28 -11.75
C PHE A 76 5.76 -4.16 -11.70
N VAL A 77 5.22 -3.46 -10.71
CA VAL A 77 3.78 -3.19 -10.65
C VAL A 77 3.46 -2.06 -11.63
N THR A 78 2.66 -2.39 -12.64
CA THR A 78 2.28 -1.47 -13.72
C THR A 78 1.00 -0.71 -13.42
N ARG A 79 0.13 -1.27 -12.60
CA ARG A 79 -1.16 -0.71 -12.22
C ARG A 79 -1.72 -1.41 -11.00
N VAL A 80 -2.35 -0.65 -10.12
CA VAL A 80 -3.26 -1.16 -9.07
C VAL A 80 -4.68 -1.23 -9.66
N ILE A 81 -5.36 -2.35 -9.48
CA ILE A 81 -6.73 -2.55 -9.96
C ILE A 81 -7.71 -2.19 -8.85
N ASP A 82 -7.46 -2.69 -7.64
CA ASP A 82 -8.15 -2.40 -6.38
C ASP A 82 -7.19 -2.69 -5.19
N GLY A 83 -7.71 -2.83 -3.96
CA GLY A 83 -6.91 -2.91 -2.74
C GLY A 83 -6.01 -4.14 -2.61
N ASP A 84 -6.39 -5.25 -3.25
CA ASP A 84 -5.74 -6.56 -3.19
C ASP A 84 -5.50 -7.19 -4.57
N THR A 85 -5.73 -6.44 -5.66
CA THR A 85 -5.44 -6.88 -7.02
C THR A 85 -4.53 -5.89 -7.76
N VAL A 86 -3.43 -6.41 -8.31
CA VAL A 86 -2.45 -5.61 -9.06
C VAL A 86 -2.08 -6.22 -10.40
N LYS A 87 -1.74 -5.38 -11.37
CA LYS A 87 -1.15 -5.81 -12.64
C LYS A 87 0.35 -5.64 -12.62
N VAL A 88 1.08 -6.71 -12.91
CA VAL A 88 2.54 -6.74 -12.91
C VAL A 88 3.12 -7.07 -14.28
N GLU A 89 4.34 -6.59 -14.52
CA GLU A 89 5.21 -7.01 -15.63
C GLU A 89 6.41 -7.77 -15.04
N PHE A 90 6.57 -9.04 -15.42
CA PHE A 90 7.68 -9.85 -14.91
C PHE A 90 9.00 -9.48 -15.58
N ALA A 91 10.10 -9.55 -14.83
CA ALA A 91 11.44 -9.23 -15.34
C ALA A 91 11.90 -10.16 -16.47
N GLU A 92 11.38 -11.38 -16.53
CA GLU A 92 11.61 -12.36 -17.60
C GLU A 92 10.65 -12.17 -18.80
N GLY A 93 9.81 -11.13 -18.75
CA GLY A 93 8.83 -10.78 -19.77
C GLY A 93 7.41 -11.24 -19.43
N GLY A 94 6.44 -10.54 -20.04
CA GLY A 94 5.01 -10.82 -19.91
C GLY A 94 4.34 -10.07 -18.75
N THR A 95 3.06 -9.79 -18.94
CA THR A 95 2.22 -9.13 -17.93
C THR A 95 1.18 -10.09 -17.38
N ASP A 96 0.78 -9.90 -16.12
CA ASP A 96 -0.28 -10.68 -15.50
C ASP A 96 -1.01 -9.88 -14.42
N THR A 97 -2.20 -10.35 -14.05
CA THR A 97 -2.93 -9.86 -12.88
C THR A 97 -2.60 -10.77 -11.70
N VAL A 98 -2.34 -10.17 -10.55
CA VAL A 98 -2.02 -10.85 -9.29
C VAL A 98 -3.09 -10.47 -8.28
N GLU A 99 -3.74 -11.49 -7.73
CA GLU A 99 -4.59 -11.44 -6.56
C GLU A 99 -3.71 -11.71 -5.33
N LEU A 100 -3.85 -10.88 -4.30
CA LEU A 100 -3.11 -11.06 -3.07
C LEU A 100 -3.68 -12.22 -2.24
N VAL A 101 -2.84 -13.21 -1.96
CA VAL A 101 -3.23 -14.35 -1.11
C VAL A 101 -3.49 -13.92 0.33
N GLY A 102 -4.60 -14.41 0.90
CA GLY A 102 -4.90 -14.39 2.33
C GLY A 102 -5.48 -13.08 2.86
N VAL A 103 -5.77 -12.13 1.97
CA VAL A 103 -6.31 -10.82 2.32
C VAL A 103 -7.49 -10.47 1.43
N ASP A 104 -8.51 -9.89 2.02
CA ASP A 104 -9.68 -9.37 1.32
C ASP A 104 -9.94 -7.93 1.78
N THR A 105 -10.05 -7.02 0.83
CA THR A 105 -10.22 -5.59 1.07
C THR A 105 -11.67 -5.17 0.84
N PRO A 106 -12.18 -4.16 1.57
CA PRO A 106 -13.52 -3.68 1.33
C PRO A 106 -13.70 -3.13 -0.08
N GLU A 107 -14.79 -3.52 -0.73
CA GLU A 107 -15.24 -2.89 -1.96
C GLU A 107 -15.45 -1.37 -1.82
N MET A 108 -15.27 -0.60 -2.89
CA MET A 108 -15.29 0.86 -2.83
C MET A 108 -16.70 1.48 -2.89
N THR A 109 -17.71 0.68 -3.24
CA THR A 109 -19.09 1.17 -3.38
C THR A 109 -19.99 0.58 -2.31
N PRO A 110 -20.85 1.39 -1.64
CA PRO A 110 -21.72 0.89 -0.58
C PRO A 110 -22.60 -0.29 -0.99
N ASP A 111 -23.03 -0.37 -2.25
CA ASP A 111 -23.92 -1.44 -2.72
C ASP A 111 -23.20 -2.78 -2.99
N THR A 112 -21.85 -2.78 -3.02
CA THR A 112 -21.04 -3.98 -3.28
C THR A 112 -20.33 -4.52 -2.04
N VAL A 113 -20.15 -3.70 -0.99
CA VAL A 113 -19.59 -4.15 0.29
C VAL A 113 -20.53 -5.10 1.03
N ARG A 114 -19.94 -6.03 1.78
CA ARG A 114 -20.66 -7.03 2.60
C ARG A 114 -20.25 -6.90 4.07
N PRO A 115 -20.90 -6.03 4.88
CA PRO A 115 -20.47 -5.82 6.26
C PRO A 115 -20.48 -7.07 7.14
N GLY A 116 -21.35 -8.05 6.84
CA GLY A 116 -21.39 -9.32 7.57
C GLY A 116 -20.11 -10.16 7.50
N GLU A 117 -19.17 -9.83 6.61
CA GLU A 117 -17.85 -10.46 6.51
C GLU A 117 -16.80 -9.81 7.43
N TYR A 118 -17.14 -8.68 8.06
CA TYR A 118 -16.23 -7.88 8.88
C TYR A 118 -16.70 -7.88 10.34
N GLU A 119 -15.90 -8.48 11.23
CA GLU A 119 -16.25 -8.57 12.64
C GLU A 119 -16.39 -7.18 13.29
N GLY A 120 -17.48 -6.98 14.04
CA GLY A 120 -17.75 -5.72 14.74
C GLY A 120 -18.40 -4.63 13.88
N ILE A 121 -18.52 -4.83 12.56
CA ILE A 121 -19.18 -3.87 11.66
C ILE A 121 -20.64 -4.26 11.47
N PRO A 122 -21.61 -3.35 11.71
CA PRO A 122 -23.02 -3.70 11.59
C PRO A 122 -23.46 -3.85 10.13
N ASP A 123 -24.31 -4.85 9.85
CA ASP A 123 -24.92 -5.06 8.52
C ASP A 123 -26.08 -4.09 8.26
N ASN A 124 -25.73 -2.81 8.17
CA ASN A 124 -26.64 -1.71 7.88
C ASN A 124 -25.93 -0.65 7.00
N GLN A 125 -26.61 0.46 6.73
CA GLN A 125 -26.05 1.50 5.86
C GLN A 125 -24.77 2.12 6.43
N ALA A 126 -24.69 2.33 7.74
CA ALA A 126 -23.49 2.91 8.38
C ALA A 126 -22.27 1.99 8.22
N GLY A 127 -22.44 0.68 8.38
CA GLY A 127 -21.37 -0.29 8.12
C GLY A 127 -20.94 -0.31 6.65
N ARG A 128 -21.89 -0.22 5.71
CA ARG A 128 -21.59 -0.14 4.27
C ARG A 128 -20.84 1.14 3.90
N ASP A 129 -21.28 2.28 4.43
CA ASP A 129 -20.63 3.57 4.20
C ASP A 129 -19.21 3.56 4.79
N HIS A 130 -19.05 3.03 6.00
CA HIS A 130 -17.73 2.89 6.64
C HIS A 130 -16.78 2.04 5.80
N LEU A 131 -17.20 0.84 5.40
CA LEU A 131 -16.37 -0.07 4.62
C LEU A 131 -16.03 0.48 3.24
N SER A 132 -16.99 1.11 2.55
CA SER A 132 -16.72 1.73 1.23
C SER A 132 -15.76 2.92 1.30
N ASN A 133 -15.80 3.71 2.38
CA ASN A 133 -14.79 4.73 2.64
C ASN A 133 -13.41 4.11 2.90
N TRP A 134 -13.34 2.96 3.56
CA TRP A 134 -12.09 2.23 3.74
C TRP A 134 -11.59 1.63 2.43
N GLY A 135 -12.45 1.04 1.59
CA GLY A 135 -12.07 0.53 0.27
C GLY A 135 -11.32 1.56 -0.58
N GLN A 136 -11.82 2.81 -0.61
CA GLN A 136 -11.14 3.92 -1.30
C GLN A 136 -9.77 4.26 -0.68
N ARG A 137 -9.64 4.17 0.64
CA ARG A 137 -8.36 4.41 1.34
C ARG A 137 -7.35 3.30 1.07
N VAL A 138 -7.82 2.06 0.97
CA VAL A 138 -6.99 0.88 0.71
C VAL A 138 -6.45 0.95 -0.71
N GLU A 139 -7.29 1.29 -1.70
CA GLU A 139 -6.83 1.51 -3.07
C GLU A 139 -5.75 2.59 -3.13
N GLN A 140 -5.97 3.73 -2.46
CA GLN A 140 -4.98 4.80 -2.43
C GLN A 140 -3.67 4.34 -1.78
N PHE A 141 -3.73 3.60 -0.67
CA PHE A 141 -2.56 3.03 -0.03
C PHE A 141 -1.80 2.07 -0.96
N ALA A 142 -2.51 1.17 -1.65
CA ALA A 142 -1.91 0.27 -2.63
C ALA A 142 -1.29 1.04 -3.80
N VAL A 143 -1.96 2.09 -4.31
CA VAL A 143 -1.43 2.95 -5.37
C VAL A 143 -0.12 3.61 -4.94
N ASP A 144 -0.08 4.18 -3.74
CA ASP A 144 1.07 4.91 -3.21
C ASP A 144 2.28 3.99 -2.97
N GLU A 145 2.04 2.79 -2.45
CA GLU A 145 3.10 1.83 -2.12
C GLU A 145 3.58 1.00 -3.31
N LEU A 146 2.68 0.66 -4.23
CA LEU A 146 2.97 -0.33 -5.28
C LEU A 146 3.18 0.27 -6.66
N THR A 147 2.57 1.40 -7.02
CA THR A 147 2.64 1.87 -8.43
C THR A 147 4.08 2.17 -8.85
N GLY A 148 4.56 1.44 -9.86
CA GLY A 148 5.94 1.55 -10.36
C GLY A 148 6.99 0.88 -9.47
N ALA A 149 6.59 0.24 -8.37
CA ALA A 149 7.50 -0.46 -7.48
C ALA A 149 8.08 -1.73 -8.12
N SER A 150 9.35 -2.00 -7.81
CA SER A 150 9.98 -3.31 -8.06
C SER A 150 9.63 -4.25 -6.92
N VAL A 151 9.01 -5.38 -7.24
CA VAL A 151 8.49 -6.33 -6.25
C VAL A 151 9.01 -7.74 -6.47
N ARG A 152 8.95 -8.55 -5.41
CA ARG A 152 9.04 -10.00 -5.50
C ARG A 152 7.61 -10.56 -5.38
N VAL A 153 7.23 -11.37 -6.36
CA VAL A 153 5.97 -12.12 -6.40
C VAL A 153 6.28 -13.53 -5.91
N ILE A 154 5.75 -13.91 -4.75
CA ILE A 154 6.00 -15.20 -4.12
C ILE A 154 4.72 -16.04 -4.17
N PHE A 155 4.81 -17.22 -4.76
CA PHE A 155 3.68 -18.14 -4.85
C PHE A 155 3.66 -19.05 -3.63
N ASP A 156 2.49 -19.16 -3.02
CA ASP A 156 2.26 -20.06 -1.89
C ASP A 156 2.16 -21.52 -2.38
N SER A 157 2.64 -22.46 -1.57
CA SER A 157 2.62 -23.89 -1.89
C SER A 157 1.31 -24.61 -1.54
N GLU A 158 0.49 -23.99 -0.69
CA GLU A 158 -0.80 -24.51 -0.21
C GLU A 158 -1.99 -23.94 -0.99
N THR A 159 -1.74 -23.01 -1.94
CA THR A 159 -2.75 -22.45 -2.83
C THR A 159 -2.52 -22.85 -4.29
N ASP A 160 -3.57 -22.78 -5.09
CA ASP A 160 -3.47 -22.93 -6.53
C ASP A 160 -2.68 -21.77 -7.14
N ARG A 161 -2.02 -21.99 -8.28
CA ARG A 161 -1.26 -20.89 -8.92
C ARG A 161 -2.13 -19.79 -9.50
N ARG A 162 -3.41 -20.06 -9.70
CA ARG A 162 -4.39 -19.11 -10.23
C ARG A 162 -5.76 -19.31 -9.62
N ASP A 163 -6.51 -18.23 -9.52
CA ASP A 163 -7.92 -18.25 -9.17
C ASP A 163 -8.79 -18.67 -10.38
N PRO A 164 -10.12 -18.85 -10.21
CA PRO A 164 -11.04 -19.17 -11.31
C PRO A 164 -11.13 -18.10 -12.41
N ASN A 165 -10.83 -16.84 -12.10
CA ASN A 165 -10.78 -15.75 -13.08
C ASN A 165 -9.47 -15.73 -13.88
N GLY A 166 -8.52 -16.57 -13.49
CA GLY A 166 -7.20 -16.66 -14.08
C GLY A 166 -6.23 -15.63 -13.57
N HIS A 167 -6.50 -14.91 -12.48
CA HIS A 167 -5.49 -14.12 -11.75
C HIS A 167 -4.45 -15.04 -11.12
N ARG A 168 -3.21 -14.58 -10.98
CA ARG A 168 -2.19 -15.31 -10.22
C ARG A 168 -2.41 -15.09 -8.72
N LEU A 169 -2.41 -16.15 -7.94
CA LEU A 169 -2.45 -16.06 -6.48
C LEU A 169 -1.01 -15.93 -5.95
N ALA A 170 -0.67 -14.81 -5.30
CA ALA A 170 0.65 -14.62 -4.73
C ALA A 170 0.70 -13.66 -3.54
N TYR A 171 1.81 -13.71 -2.82
CA TYR A 171 2.26 -12.64 -1.95
C TYR A 171 3.10 -11.63 -2.73
N ILE A 172 2.92 -10.35 -2.42
CA ILE A 172 3.77 -9.26 -2.95
C ILE A 172 4.71 -8.78 -1.85
N TYR A 173 6.00 -8.74 -2.17
CA TYR A 173 7.03 -8.18 -1.30
C TYR A 173 7.67 -6.95 -1.93
N VAL A 174 7.63 -5.84 -1.20
CA VAL A 174 8.39 -4.61 -1.51
C VAL A 174 9.65 -4.62 -0.63
N GLY A 175 10.80 -4.92 -1.24
CA GLY A 175 12.01 -5.25 -0.47
C GLY A 175 11.78 -6.48 0.42
N ASP A 176 11.84 -6.29 1.73
CA ASP A 176 11.62 -7.31 2.76
C ASP A 176 10.23 -7.24 3.40
N VAL A 177 9.40 -6.27 3.02
CA VAL A 177 8.05 -6.09 3.56
C VAL A 177 7.05 -6.92 2.76
N ASN A 178 6.32 -7.81 3.43
CA ASN A 178 5.15 -8.50 2.88
C ASN A 178 3.98 -7.51 2.83
N PHE A 179 3.60 -7.06 1.63
CA PHE A 179 2.52 -6.08 1.45
C PHE A 179 1.16 -6.65 1.88
N ASN A 180 0.88 -7.93 1.62
CA ASN A 180 -0.35 -8.59 2.06
C ASN A 180 -0.49 -8.48 3.59
N ARG A 181 0.56 -8.84 4.34
CA ARG A 181 0.57 -8.69 5.80
C ARG A 181 0.43 -7.23 6.24
N ALA A 182 1.04 -6.29 5.51
CA ALA A 182 0.95 -4.87 5.82
C ALA A 182 -0.48 -4.32 5.69
N LEU A 183 -1.29 -4.86 4.77
CA LEU A 183 -2.72 -4.54 4.70
C LEU A 183 -3.44 -4.93 6.00
N LEU A 184 -3.18 -6.12 6.53
CA LEU A 184 -3.78 -6.58 7.80
C LEU A 184 -3.30 -5.73 8.99
N ASP A 185 -2.00 -5.48 9.07
CA ASP A 185 -1.37 -4.71 10.16
C ASP A 185 -1.91 -3.27 10.21
N GLY A 186 -2.13 -2.67 9.05
CA GLY A 186 -2.74 -1.34 8.90
C GLY A 186 -4.26 -1.30 9.04
N GLY A 187 -4.93 -2.44 9.28
CA GLY A 187 -6.39 -2.54 9.34
C GLY A 187 -7.08 -2.18 8.02
N TYR A 188 -6.45 -2.50 6.89
CA TYR A 188 -6.96 -2.26 5.54
C TYR A 188 -7.71 -3.45 4.96
N ALA A 189 -7.41 -4.65 5.45
CA ALA A 189 -7.99 -5.90 4.97
C ALA A 189 -8.43 -6.77 6.15
N ARG A 190 -9.28 -7.74 5.84
CA ARG A 190 -9.53 -8.91 6.68
C ARG A 190 -8.78 -10.12 6.14
N VAL A 191 -8.64 -11.16 6.96
CA VAL A 191 -8.17 -12.46 6.45
C VAL A 191 -9.31 -13.17 5.73
N ASP A 192 -9.05 -13.63 4.50
CA ASP A 192 -10.03 -14.40 3.74
C ASP A 192 -10.12 -15.88 4.21
N ASP A 193 -11.12 -16.62 3.73
CA ASP A 193 -11.38 -18.01 4.15
C ASP A 193 -10.56 -19.06 3.38
N SER A 194 -9.62 -18.64 2.53
CA SER A 194 -8.79 -19.54 1.73
C SER A 194 -7.70 -20.25 2.54
N LEU A 195 -7.13 -21.31 1.94
CA LEU A 195 -5.99 -22.04 2.49
C LEU A 195 -4.69 -21.45 1.93
N PHE A 196 -3.75 -21.15 2.82
CA PHE A 196 -2.44 -20.59 2.50
C PHE A 196 -1.47 -20.75 3.67
N SER A 197 -0.17 -20.83 3.39
CA SER A 197 0.85 -21.21 4.38
C SER A 197 1.10 -20.18 5.50
N LEU A 198 0.72 -18.91 5.31
CA LEU A 198 0.92 -17.83 6.28
C LEU A 198 -0.31 -17.53 7.15
N ARG A 199 -1.33 -18.40 7.13
CA ARG A 199 -2.64 -18.13 7.76
C ARG A 199 -2.55 -17.78 9.23
N GLU A 200 -1.82 -18.55 10.04
CA GLU A 200 -1.69 -18.28 11.48
C GLU A 200 -1.07 -16.89 11.76
N GLU A 201 -0.09 -16.47 10.96
CA GLU A 201 0.54 -15.15 11.08
C GLU A 201 -0.44 -14.03 10.70
N PHE A 202 -1.23 -14.24 9.64
CA PHE A 202 -2.18 -13.26 9.13
C PHE A 202 -3.34 -13.08 10.11
N GLU A 203 -3.92 -14.17 10.63
CA GLU A 203 -4.98 -14.14 11.65
C GLU A 203 -4.51 -13.44 12.93
N SER A 204 -3.27 -13.70 13.37
CA SER A 204 -2.66 -13.01 14.51
C SER A 204 -2.50 -11.50 14.25
N THR A 205 -2.07 -11.12 13.04
CA THR A 205 -1.88 -9.73 12.63
C THR A 205 -3.23 -8.98 12.57
N GLU A 206 -4.25 -9.57 11.95
CA GLU A 206 -5.60 -9.00 11.90
C GLU A 206 -6.21 -8.86 13.31
N SER A 207 -6.07 -9.89 14.15
CA SER A 207 -6.53 -9.84 15.54
C SER A 207 -5.88 -8.69 16.33
N HIS A 208 -4.58 -8.44 16.10
CA HIS A 208 -3.90 -7.29 16.68
C HIS A 208 -4.48 -5.97 16.18
N ALA A 209 -4.68 -5.80 14.88
CA ALA A 209 -5.29 -4.61 14.30
C ALA A 209 -6.71 -4.36 14.85
N ARG A 210 -7.52 -5.41 14.95
CA ARG A 210 -8.86 -5.38 15.56
C ARG A 210 -8.83 -4.93 17.02
N SER A 211 -7.96 -5.54 17.83
CA SER A 211 -7.89 -5.23 19.26
C SER A 211 -7.44 -3.80 19.59
N ASN A 212 -6.83 -3.10 18.62
CA ASN A 212 -6.34 -1.74 18.76
C ASN A 212 -7.21 -0.71 18.02
N ASP A 213 -8.37 -1.10 17.48
CA ASP A 213 -9.22 -0.25 16.67
C ASP A 213 -8.42 0.39 15.51
N THR A 214 -7.56 -0.40 14.85
CA THR A 214 -6.74 0.08 13.72
C THR A 214 -7.57 0.05 12.44
N GLY A 215 -7.48 1.12 11.64
CA GLY A 215 -8.02 1.11 10.30
C GLY A 215 -9.53 0.93 10.25
N LEU A 216 -9.99 0.01 9.40
CA LEU A 216 -11.41 -0.34 9.24
C LEU A 216 -12.05 -0.87 10.52
N TRP A 217 -11.27 -1.31 11.50
CA TRP A 217 -11.78 -1.82 12.78
C TRP A 217 -12.21 -0.70 13.73
N ALA A 218 -11.83 0.56 13.46
CA ALA A 218 -12.17 1.75 14.26
C ALA A 218 -13.61 2.24 14.06
N PHE A 219 -14.58 1.35 14.00
CA PHE A 219 -15.98 1.72 13.76
C PHE A 219 -16.59 2.38 15.01
N GLN A 220 -17.26 3.52 14.80
CA GLN A 220 -17.99 4.25 15.84
C GLN A 220 -19.40 4.52 15.33
N ASP A 221 -20.40 4.15 16.15
CA ASP A 221 -21.83 4.38 15.90
C ASP A 221 -22.21 5.88 15.87
#